data_AF-A0A973SJJ5-F1
#
_entry.id   AF-A0A973SJJ5-F1
#
_cell.length_a   1.000
_cell.length_b   1.000
_cell.length_c   1.000
_cell.angle_alpha   90.00
_cell.angle_beta   90.00
_cell.angle_gamma   90.00
#
_symmetry.space_group_name_H-M   'P 1'
#
loop_
_entity.id
_entity.type
_entity.pdbx_description
1 polymer ?
#
loop_
_entity_poly.entity_id
_entity_poly.type
_entity_poly.pdbx_seq_one_letter_code
_entity_poly.pdbx_strand_id
1 'polypeptide(L)'
;VLTDAFDWRWTLYVNVAIAVVAFVGGWLLLTNHRDAENSKLDVPGTLLVAAGLFSLVYGFSNAETHDWGSGLTWGFLIAGGVLLAAFAWWQTKAAHPLLPLRILLDRNRAASFLAVLISGGGMFGVFLFLTYYLQLNLGFSPTKTGVAFLPMVGALMVAAQLGTTALVPRIGPKVVVPLGFAIAAVGMAWLTGIGVGSSYVSAVLPQLIVTGAGLGLVMPAAMQLATGGVAAEDAGVASATVNAMQQVGGSIGTALLNTLAASAATDYLAGKDATSKLVQAQATIQSYTTAFWWSAGLFAVGAVIAFVLFRRGVPEQDANAAPVVHM
;
A
#
# COMPACT_ATOMS: atom_id res chain seq x y z
N VAL A 1 6.49 -23.31 -4.03
CA VAL A 1 6.22 -24.76 -4.07
C VAL A 1 4.95 -25.03 -4.87
N LEU A 2 3.82 -24.40 -4.56
CA LEU A 2 2.57 -24.58 -5.32
C LEU A 2 2.70 -24.20 -6.81
N THR A 3 3.38 -23.09 -7.12
CA THR A 3 3.62 -22.63 -8.50
C THR A 3 4.67 -23.49 -9.24
N ASP A 4 5.71 -23.95 -8.54
CA ASP A 4 6.81 -24.73 -9.14
C ASP A 4 6.46 -26.23 -9.30
N ALA A 5 5.59 -26.79 -8.46
CA ALA A 5 5.27 -28.22 -8.43
C ALA A 5 3.91 -28.57 -9.06
N PHE A 6 3.00 -27.60 -9.19
CA PHE A 6 1.70 -27.80 -9.82
C PHE A 6 1.49 -26.78 -10.94
N ASP A 7 0.79 -25.69 -10.62
CA ASP A 7 0.36 -24.66 -11.56
C ASP A 7 0.06 -23.41 -10.73
N TRP A 8 0.25 -22.22 -11.30
CA TRP A 8 0.04 -20.94 -10.60
C TRP A 8 -1.37 -20.82 -10.01
N ARG A 9 -2.37 -21.48 -10.61
CA ARG A 9 -3.76 -21.50 -10.15
C ARG A 9 -3.92 -22.06 -8.73
N TRP A 10 -3.05 -22.95 -8.29
CA TRP A 10 -3.10 -23.52 -6.92
C TRP A 10 -2.81 -22.51 -5.83
N THR A 11 -2.10 -21.42 -6.14
CA THR A 11 -1.94 -20.30 -5.20
C THR A 11 -3.27 -19.59 -4.93
N LEU A 12 -4.20 -19.58 -5.91
CA LEU A 12 -5.55 -19.04 -5.73
C LEU A 12 -6.46 -20.01 -4.95
N TYR A 13 -6.35 -21.32 -5.19
CA TYR A 13 -7.15 -22.32 -4.47
C TYR A 13 -6.87 -22.33 -2.96
N VAL A 14 -5.65 -22.03 -2.52
CA VAL A 14 -5.33 -21.86 -1.09
C VAL A 14 -6.13 -20.71 -0.47
N ASN A 15 -6.22 -19.57 -1.17
CA ASN A 15 -7.03 -18.45 -0.69
C ASN A 15 -8.52 -18.83 -0.61
N VAL A 16 -9.03 -19.63 -1.56
CA VAL A 16 -10.41 -20.15 -1.52
C VAL A 16 -10.63 -21.04 -0.31
N ALA A 17 -9.71 -21.95 0.00
CA ALA A 17 -9.84 -22.82 1.18
C ALA A 17 -9.91 -22.01 2.48
N ILE A 18 -9.04 -21.01 2.64
CA ILE A 18 -9.06 -20.09 3.79
C ILE A 18 -10.37 -19.31 3.83
N ALA A 19 -10.84 -18.80 2.68
CA ALA A 19 -12.10 -18.07 2.57
C ALA A 19 -13.30 -18.94 2.95
N VAL A 20 -13.33 -20.22 2.59
CA VAL A 20 -14.38 -21.17 2.98
C VAL A 20 -14.37 -21.38 4.49
N VAL A 21 -13.21 -21.60 5.10
CA VAL A 21 -13.10 -21.75 6.57
C VAL A 21 -13.57 -20.49 7.28
N ALA A 22 -13.14 -19.32 6.82
CA ALA A 22 -13.56 -18.04 7.38
C ALA A 22 -15.07 -17.79 7.21
N PHE A 23 -15.64 -18.14 6.05
CA PHE A 23 -17.07 -18.03 5.78
C PHE A 23 -17.89 -18.94 6.67
N VAL A 24 -17.49 -20.21 6.80
CA VAL A 24 -18.15 -21.18 7.68
C VAL A 24 -18.03 -20.74 9.15
N GLY A 25 -16.85 -20.30 9.58
CA GLY A 25 -16.64 -19.75 10.92
C GLY A 25 -17.53 -18.53 11.18
N GLY A 26 -17.57 -17.58 10.25
CA GLY A 26 -18.45 -16.42 10.33
C GLY A 26 -19.93 -16.80 10.39
N TRP A 27 -20.38 -17.72 9.54
CA TRP A 27 -21.76 -18.20 9.51
C TRP A 27 -22.19 -18.90 10.81
N LEU A 28 -21.29 -19.65 11.43
CA LEU A 28 -21.58 -20.40 12.66
C LEU A 28 -21.44 -19.56 13.93
N LEU A 29 -20.50 -18.63 13.97
CA LEU A 29 -20.12 -17.91 15.20
C LEU A 29 -20.70 -16.48 15.28
N LEU A 30 -20.98 -15.83 14.15
CA LEU A 30 -21.56 -14.49 14.16
C LEU A 30 -23.06 -14.59 14.48
N THR A 31 -23.39 -14.31 15.74
CA THR A 31 -24.78 -14.08 16.14
C THR A 31 -25.25 -12.76 15.54
N ASN A 32 -26.44 -12.76 14.96
CA ASN A 32 -27.01 -11.62 14.26
C ASN A 32 -27.31 -10.50 15.28
N HIS A 33 -26.39 -9.54 15.46
CA HIS A 33 -26.60 -8.38 16.32
C HIS A 33 -27.50 -7.40 15.56
N ARG A 34 -28.81 -7.51 15.82
CA ARG A 34 -29.85 -6.60 15.30
C ARG A 34 -29.81 -5.26 16.04
N ASP A 35 -28.77 -4.46 15.83
CA ASP A 35 -28.75 -3.06 16.31
C ASP A 35 -28.85 -2.03 15.17
N ALA A 36 -29.05 -2.47 13.93
CA ALA A 36 -29.19 -1.58 12.77
C ALA A 36 -30.66 -1.36 12.37
N GLU A 37 -31.55 -0.99 13.30
CA GLU A 37 -32.97 -0.81 12.96
C GLU A 37 -33.24 0.46 12.13
N ASN A 38 -32.27 1.37 11.93
CA ASN A 38 -32.53 2.64 11.23
C ASN A 38 -31.40 3.20 10.32
N SER A 39 -30.33 2.46 10.03
CA SER A 39 -29.26 2.99 9.17
C SER A 39 -29.58 2.75 7.68
N LYS A 40 -30.23 3.74 7.05
CA LYS A 40 -30.51 3.71 5.60
C LYS A 40 -29.20 3.82 4.82
N LEU A 41 -28.89 2.82 4.00
CA LEU A 41 -27.71 2.81 3.15
C LEU A 41 -27.74 3.97 2.14
N ASP A 42 -26.68 4.76 2.08
CA ASP A 42 -26.47 5.78 1.05
C ASP A 42 -26.11 5.10 -0.29
N VAL A 43 -27.11 4.54 -0.97
CA VAL A 43 -26.94 3.86 -2.26
C VAL A 43 -26.33 4.79 -3.32
N PRO A 44 -26.79 6.06 -3.48
CA PRO A 44 -26.17 6.97 -4.45
C PRO A 44 -24.70 7.26 -4.14
N GLY A 45 -24.37 7.52 -2.87
CA GLY A 45 -22.99 7.73 -2.46
C GLY A 45 -22.12 6.50 -2.68
N THR A 46 -22.64 5.31 -2.37
CA THR A 46 -21.94 4.03 -2.58
C THR A 46 -21.64 3.79 -4.06
N LEU A 47 -22.59 4.05 -4.96
CA LEU A 47 -22.37 3.90 -6.39
C LEU A 47 -21.35 4.92 -6.92
N LEU A 48 -21.43 6.18 -6.48
CA LEU A 48 -20.49 7.23 -6.88
C LEU A 48 -19.06 6.91 -6.45
N VAL A 49 -18.85 6.51 -5.20
CA VAL A 49 -17.51 6.18 -4.70
C VAL A 49 -16.97 4.89 -5.31
N ALA A 50 -17.81 3.86 -5.47
CA ALA A 50 -17.40 2.60 -6.08
C ALA A 50 -17.00 2.80 -7.55
N ALA A 51 -17.83 3.49 -8.34
CA ALA A 51 -17.54 3.78 -9.73
C ALA A 51 -16.35 4.74 -9.88
N GLY A 52 -16.21 5.72 -8.97
CA GLY A 52 -15.09 6.66 -8.98
C GLY A 52 -13.74 6.00 -8.68
N LEU A 53 -13.67 5.20 -7.61
CA LEU A 53 -12.48 4.42 -7.25
C LEU A 53 -12.15 3.37 -8.31
N PHE A 54 -13.16 2.67 -8.86
CA PHE A 54 -12.98 1.74 -9.96
C PHE A 54 -12.37 2.45 -11.17
N SER A 55 -12.93 3.60 -11.57
CA SER A 55 -12.43 4.35 -12.72
C SER A 55 -11.01 4.86 -12.52
N LEU A 56 -10.65 5.31 -11.30
CA LEU A 56 -9.26 5.69 -11.00
C LEU A 56 -8.30 4.50 -11.09
N VAL A 57 -8.58 3.42 -10.36
CA VAL A 57 -7.72 2.23 -10.33
C VAL A 57 -7.60 1.61 -11.72
N TYR A 58 -8.71 1.53 -12.45
CA TYR A 58 -8.72 1.04 -13.83
C TYR A 58 -7.95 1.96 -14.76
N GLY A 59 -8.10 3.28 -14.63
CA GLY A 59 -7.34 4.26 -15.42
C GLY A 59 -5.83 4.12 -15.23
N PHE A 60 -5.36 4.01 -13.98
CA PHE A 60 -3.94 3.79 -13.69
C PHE A 60 -3.45 2.42 -14.16
N SER A 61 -4.23 1.36 -13.95
CA SER A 61 -3.89 0.02 -14.46
C SER A 61 -3.86 -0.03 -16.01
N ASN A 62 -4.73 0.74 -16.67
CA ASN A 62 -4.70 0.89 -18.12
C ASN A 62 -3.48 1.68 -18.58
N ALA A 63 -3.07 2.73 -17.85
CA ALA A 63 -1.84 3.48 -18.13
C ALA A 63 -0.58 2.59 -18.07
N GLU A 64 -0.59 1.59 -17.19
CA GLU A 64 0.50 0.62 -17.05
C GLU A 64 0.63 -0.30 -18.29
N THR A 65 -0.48 -0.58 -18.98
CA THR A 65 -0.55 -1.55 -20.08
C THR A 65 -0.63 -0.91 -21.48
N HIS A 66 -1.29 0.24 -21.60
CA HIS A 66 -1.53 0.98 -22.83
C HIS A 66 -1.17 2.44 -22.56
N ASP A 67 0.03 2.83 -22.99
CA ASP A 67 0.68 4.15 -22.84
C ASP A 67 -0.21 5.34 -22.44
N TRP A 68 0.36 6.29 -21.69
CA TRP A 68 -0.30 7.52 -21.23
C TRP A 68 -0.98 8.37 -22.31
N GLY A 69 -0.69 8.15 -23.59
CA GLY A 69 -1.36 8.80 -24.72
C GLY A 69 -2.76 8.25 -25.02
N SER A 70 -3.19 7.14 -24.42
CA SER A 70 -4.50 6.55 -24.67
C SER A 70 -5.64 7.42 -24.11
N GLY A 71 -6.60 7.75 -24.97
CA GLY A 71 -7.80 8.49 -24.58
C GLY A 71 -8.64 7.75 -23.52
N LEU A 72 -8.55 6.42 -23.46
CA LEU A 72 -9.21 5.60 -22.43
C LEU A 72 -8.61 5.87 -21.05
N THR A 73 -7.28 5.95 -20.94
CA THR A 73 -6.57 6.22 -19.68
C THR A 73 -7.04 7.55 -19.08
N TRP A 74 -6.95 8.64 -19.85
CA TRP A 74 -7.40 9.95 -19.40
C TRP A 74 -8.92 10.01 -19.20
N GLY A 75 -9.70 9.33 -20.05
CA GLY A 75 -11.15 9.23 -19.89
C GLY A 75 -11.55 8.65 -18.53
N PHE A 76 -10.96 7.53 -18.14
CA PHE A 76 -11.22 6.89 -16.85
C PHE A 76 -10.67 7.69 -15.66
N LEU A 77 -9.50 8.32 -15.78
CA LEU A 77 -8.96 9.18 -14.72
C LEU A 77 -9.82 10.43 -14.49
N ILE A 78 -10.24 11.10 -15.58
CA ILE A 78 -11.14 12.27 -15.50
C ILE A 78 -12.50 11.84 -14.95
N ALA A 79 -13.08 10.75 -15.46
CA ALA A 79 -14.34 10.22 -14.95
C ALA A 79 -14.24 9.87 -13.46
N GLY A 80 -13.15 9.22 -13.03
CA GLY A 80 -12.89 8.92 -11.63
C GLY A 80 -12.83 10.17 -10.76
N GLY A 81 -12.08 11.18 -11.19
CA GLY A 81 -11.99 12.47 -10.50
C GLY A 81 -13.36 13.18 -10.38
N VAL A 82 -14.13 13.20 -11.47
CA VAL A 82 -15.49 13.79 -11.49
C VAL A 82 -16.45 13.02 -10.58
N LEU A 83 -16.43 11.69 -10.62
CA LEU A 83 -17.29 10.84 -9.78
C LEU A 83 -16.95 10.97 -8.30
N LEU A 84 -15.67 11.07 -7.94
CA LEU A 84 -15.25 11.31 -6.55
C LEU A 84 -15.56 12.74 -6.08
N ALA A 85 -15.46 13.74 -6.96
CA ALA A 85 -15.89 15.11 -6.65
C ALA A 85 -17.41 15.16 -6.44
N ALA A 86 -18.17 14.47 -7.29
CA ALA A 86 -19.63 14.31 -7.14
C ALA A 86 -19.98 13.56 -5.85
N PHE A 87 -19.21 12.52 -5.47
CA PHE A 87 -19.35 11.84 -4.19
C PHE A 87 -19.10 12.81 -3.02
N ALA A 88 -18.01 13.56 -3.02
CA ALA A 88 -17.70 14.52 -1.96
C ALA A 88 -18.80 15.58 -1.82
N TRP A 89 -19.31 16.08 -2.94
CA TRP A 89 -20.46 16.99 -2.96
C TRP A 89 -21.74 16.33 -2.44
N TRP A 90 -22.04 15.09 -2.85
CA TRP A 90 -23.19 14.34 -2.37
C TRP A 90 -23.13 14.11 -0.85
N GLN A 91 -21.95 13.79 -0.31
CA GLN A 91 -21.76 13.61 1.13
C GLN A 91 -22.04 14.89 1.94
N THR A 92 -21.95 16.09 1.35
CA THR A 92 -22.37 17.34 2.02
C THR A 92 -23.88 17.51 2.13
N LYS A 93 -24.66 16.79 1.30
CA LYS A 93 -26.12 16.92 1.20
C LYS A 93 -26.89 15.71 1.71
N ALA A 94 -26.24 14.54 1.79
CA ALA A 94 -26.88 13.29 2.19
C ALA A 94 -27.37 13.34 3.65
N ALA A 95 -28.58 12.83 3.90
CA ALA A 95 -29.15 12.74 5.24
C ALA A 95 -28.42 11.72 6.14
N HIS A 96 -27.88 10.66 5.54
CA HIS A 96 -27.06 9.64 6.20
C HIS A 96 -25.76 9.45 5.38
N PRO A 97 -24.76 10.34 5.56
CA PRO A 97 -23.54 10.29 4.76
C PRO A 97 -22.77 9.00 5.02
N LEU A 98 -22.42 8.29 3.94
CA LEU A 98 -21.54 7.12 3.97
C LEU A 98 -20.18 7.45 4.59
N LEU A 99 -19.66 8.64 4.32
CA LEU A 99 -18.37 9.09 4.82
C LEU A 99 -18.52 10.48 5.45
N PRO A 100 -18.80 10.53 6.77
CA PRO A 100 -18.92 11.80 7.48
C PRO A 100 -17.62 12.61 7.29
N LEU A 101 -17.71 13.77 6.64
CA LEU A 101 -16.55 14.61 6.33
C LEU A 101 -15.72 14.97 7.58
N ARG A 102 -16.34 14.95 8.78
CA ARG A 102 -15.65 15.07 10.07
C ARG A 102 -14.50 14.07 10.26
N ILE A 103 -14.61 12.86 9.69
CA ILE A 103 -13.58 11.83 9.75
C ILE A 103 -12.35 12.23 8.92
N LEU A 104 -12.55 12.86 7.75
CA LEU A 104 -11.45 13.35 6.90
C LEU A 104 -10.88 14.68 7.38
N LEU A 105 -11.72 15.51 8.02
CA LEU A 105 -11.29 16.79 8.60
C LEU A 105 -10.40 16.60 9.83
N ASP A 106 -10.44 15.42 10.47
CA ASP A 106 -9.47 15.08 11.49
C ASP A 106 -8.08 14.93 10.88
N ARG A 107 -7.18 15.81 11.32
CA ARG A 107 -5.83 15.92 10.77
C ARG A 107 -5.00 14.64 10.97
N ASN A 108 -5.20 13.91 12.07
CA ASN A 108 -4.48 12.66 12.32
C ASN A 108 -4.99 11.55 11.40
N ARG A 109 -6.31 11.47 11.17
CA ARG A 109 -6.89 10.51 10.22
C ARG A 109 -6.51 10.81 8.79
N ALA A 110 -6.58 12.07 8.36
CA ALA A 110 -6.10 12.49 7.04
C ALA A 110 -4.62 12.14 6.83
N ALA A 111 -3.78 12.36 7.84
CA ALA A 111 -2.37 11.98 7.81
C ALA A 111 -2.19 10.46 7.69
N SER A 112 -2.98 9.66 8.42
CA SER A 112 -2.97 8.20 8.32
C SER A 112 -3.42 7.70 6.95
N PHE A 113 -4.48 8.26 6.37
CA PHE A 113 -4.96 7.90 5.03
C PHE A 113 -3.90 8.18 3.96
N LEU A 114 -3.24 9.34 4.04
CA LEU A 114 -2.11 9.67 3.16
C LEU A 114 -0.92 8.75 3.38
N ALA A 115 -0.58 8.43 4.63
CA ALA A 115 0.49 7.47 4.94
C ALA A 115 0.18 6.10 4.33
N VAL A 116 -1.06 5.62 4.45
CA VAL A 116 -1.49 4.34 3.86
C VAL A 116 -1.40 4.37 2.33
N LEU A 117 -1.83 5.47 1.70
CA LEU A 117 -1.75 5.65 0.25
C LEU A 117 -0.29 5.61 -0.24
N ILE A 118 0.60 6.34 0.43
CA ILE A 118 2.03 6.41 0.08
C ILE A 118 2.70 5.05 0.32
N SER A 119 2.41 4.40 1.45
CA SER A 119 2.91 3.06 1.75
C SER A 119 2.44 2.04 0.72
N GLY A 120 1.16 2.08 0.33
CA GLY A 120 0.62 1.20 -0.71
C GLY A 120 1.37 1.32 -2.02
N GLY A 121 1.60 2.55 -2.50
CA GLY A 121 2.33 2.80 -3.73
C GLY A 121 3.80 2.36 -3.67
N GLY A 122 4.50 2.68 -2.57
CA GLY A 122 5.89 2.28 -2.39
C GLY A 122 6.06 0.77 -2.21
N MET A 123 5.13 0.09 -1.55
CA MET A 123 5.19 -1.35 -1.30
C MET A 123 5.10 -2.15 -2.61
N PHE A 124 4.27 -1.72 -3.56
CA PHE A 124 4.23 -2.32 -4.90
C PHE A 124 5.56 -2.17 -5.64
N GLY A 125 6.21 -1.01 -5.53
CA GLY A 125 7.56 -0.80 -6.04
C GLY A 125 8.58 -1.78 -5.46
N VAL A 126 8.60 -1.95 -4.14
CA VAL A 126 9.48 -2.92 -3.47
C VAL A 126 9.24 -4.33 -4.03
N PHE A 127 8.00 -4.81 -3.99
CA PHE A 127 7.71 -6.20 -4.33
C PHE A 127 7.92 -6.50 -5.82
N LEU A 128 7.46 -5.63 -6.72
CA LEU A 128 7.52 -5.89 -8.16
C LEU A 128 8.97 -5.89 -8.67
N PHE A 129 9.71 -4.80 -8.44
CA PHE A 129 11.07 -4.65 -8.95
C PHE A 129 12.05 -5.60 -8.27
N LEU A 130 11.92 -5.83 -6.97
CA LEU A 130 12.78 -6.80 -6.29
C LEU A 130 12.49 -8.23 -6.72
N THR A 131 11.22 -8.57 -6.98
CA THR A 131 10.86 -9.88 -7.56
C THR A 131 11.51 -10.06 -8.92
N TYR A 132 11.44 -9.06 -9.80
CA TYR A 132 12.13 -9.13 -11.09
C TYR A 132 13.63 -9.22 -10.95
N TYR A 133 14.24 -8.50 -10.01
CA TYR A 133 15.68 -8.61 -9.74
C TYR A 133 16.07 -10.03 -9.28
N LEU A 134 15.33 -10.60 -8.32
CA LEU A 134 15.61 -11.94 -7.79
C LEU A 134 15.42 -13.02 -8.86
N GLN A 135 14.39 -12.93 -9.68
CA GLN A 135 14.08 -13.96 -10.68
C GLN A 135 14.91 -13.79 -11.96
N LEU A 136 14.99 -12.58 -12.52
CA LEU A 136 15.63 -12.35 -13.81
C LEU A 136 17.16 -12.15 -13.73
N ASN A 137 17.67 -11.51 -12.66
CA ASN A 137 19.13 -11.32 -12.51
C ASN A 137 19.80 -12.41 -11.68
N LEU A 138 19.19 -12.80 -10.55
CA LEU A 138 19.75 -13.82 -9.66
C LEU A 138 19.31 -15.25 -10.03
N GLY A 139 18.40 -15.40 -11.00
CA GLY A 139 17.94 -16.71 -11.48
C GLY A 139 17.18 -17.51 -10.42
N PHE A 140 16.57 -16.86 -9.42
CA PHE A 140 15.83 -17.57 -8.39
C PHE A 140 14.52 -18.10 -8.96
N SER A 141 14.13 -19.32 -8.56
CA SER A 141 12.78 -19.80 -8.83
C SER A 141 11.74 -18.95 -8.07
N PRO A 142 10.46 -18.94 -8.49
CA PRO A 142 9.38 -18.30 -7.76
C PRO A 142 9.32 -18.72 -6.29
N THR A 143 9.55 -20.01 -5.99
CA THR A 143 9.60 -20.51 -4.60
C THR A 143 10.74 -19.88 -3.80
N LYS A 144 11.94 -19.85 -4.38
CA LYS A 144 13.11 -19.27 -3.70
C LYS A 144 12.96 -17.77 -3.50
N THR A 145 12.33 -17.09 -4.44
CA THR A 145 11.97 -15.67 -4.34
C THR A 145 10.98 -15.42 -3.21
N GLY A 146 9.92 -16.22 -3.09
CA GLY A 146 8.97 -16.12 -1.97
C GLY A 146 9.64 -16.32 -0.60
N VAL A 147 10.53 -17.31 -0.47
CA VAL A 147 11.32 -17.54 0.75
C VAL A 147 12.25 -16.37 1.04
N ALA A 148 12.82 -15.75 0.01
CA ALA A 148 13.68 -14.57 0.15
C ALA A 148 12.93 -13.33 0.69
N PHE A 149 11.61 -13.23 0.53
CA PHE A 149 10.83 -12.14 1.15
C PHE A 149 10.50 -12.38 2.64
N LEU A 150 10.66 -13.60 3.17
CA LEU A 150 10.30 -13.90 4.57
C LEU A 150 11.02 -13.03 5.60
N PRO A 151 12.34 -12.74 5.48
CA PRO A 151 13.01 -11.84 6.41
C PRO A 151 12.41 -10.43 6.44
N MET A 152 11.92 -9.93 5.30
CA MET A 152 11.24 -8.64 5.24
C MET A 152 9.91 -8.69 5.99
N VAL A 153 9.12 -9.74 5.79
CA VAL A 153 7.84 -9.93 6.51
C VAL A 153 8.09 -10.07 8.01
N GLY A 154 9.11 -10.83 8.41
CA GLY A 154 9.51 -10.95 9.82
C GLY A 154 9.92 -9.61 10.43
N ALA A 155 10.76 -8.84 9.73
CA ALA A 155 11.16 -7.50 10.18
C ALA A 155 9.96 -6.55 10.28
N LEU A 156 9.04 -6.61 9.31
CA LEU A 156 7.80 -5.85 9.30
C LEU A 156 6.94 -6.21 10.51
N MET A 157 6.72 -7.50 10.79
CA MET A 157 5.93 -7.96 11.93
C MET A 157 6.54 -7.54 13.27
N VAL A 158 7.86 -7.69 13.44
CA VAL A 158 8.56 -7.30 14.67
C VAL A 158 8.49 -5.78 14.85
N ALA A 159 8.76 -5.01 13.79
CA ALA A 159 8.69 -3.56 13.84
C ALA A 159 7.25 -3.05 14.05
N ALA A 160 6.25 -3.74 13.48
CA ALA A 160 4.83 -3.48 13.70
C ALA A 160 4.45 -3.64 15.17
N GLN A 161 4.85 -4.76 15.79
CA GLN A 161 4.54 -5.02 17.18
C GLN A 161 5.25 -4.04 18.11
N LEU A 162 6.55 -3.82 17.90
CA LEU A 162 7.32 -2.85 18.69
C LEU A 162 6.79 -1.42 18.50
N GLY A 163 6.48 -1.05 17.27
CA GLY A 163 5.93 0.23 16.87
C GLY A 163 4.63 0.53 17.62
N THR A 164 3.65 -0.35 17.50
CA THR A 164 2.32 -0.14 18.09
C THR A 164 2.29 -0.33 19.60
N THR A 165 3.07 -1.25 20.16
CA THR A 165 2.98 -1.61 21.59
C THR A 165 3.91 -0.77 22.47
N ALA A 166 5.10 -0.43 21.98
CA ALA A 166 6.13 0.23 22.78
C ALA A 166 6.39 1.67 22.35
N LEU A 167 6.45 1.94 21.04
CA LEU A 167 6.86 3.25 20.55
C LEU A 167 5.69 4.24 20.47
N VAL A 168 4.58 3.88 19.82
CA VAL A 168 3.42 4.77 19.66
C VAL A 168 2.87 5.26 21.01
N PRO A 169 2.73 4.42 22.06
CA PRO A 169 2.26 4.89 23.36
C PRO A 169 3.26 5.80 24.09
N ARG A 170 4.57 5.68 23.81
CA ARG A 170 5.62 6.43 24.51
C ARG A 170 6.01 7.74 23.82
N ILE A 171 6.19 7.72 22.50
CA ILE A 171 6.71 8.85 21.71
C ILE A 171 5.70 9.39 20.70
N GLY A 172 4.53 8.76 20.59
CA GLY A 172 3.43 9.20 19.75
C GLY A 172 3.60 8.88 18.26
N PRO A 173 2.48 8.80 17.51
CA PRO A 173 2.48 8.45 16.07
C PRO A 173 3.22 9.48 15.21
N LYS A 174 3.29 10.75 15.66
CA LYS A 174 4.01 11.82 14.98
C LYS A 174 5.51 11.57 14.82
N VAL A 175 6.12 10.80 15.72
CA VAL A 175 7.55 10.46 15.61
C VAL A 175 7.73 9.11 14.92
N VAL A 176 6.88 8.12 15.26
CA VAL A 176 7.01 6.75 14.76
C VAL A 176 6.77 6.66 13.26
N VAL A 177 5.71 7.27 12.73
CA VAL A 177 5.35 7.14 11.32
C VAL A 177 6.38 7.81 10.39
N PRO A 178 6.83 9.07 10.64
CA PRO A 178 7.89 9.67 9.83
C PRO A 178 9.21 8.92 9.93
N LEU A 179 9.56 8.39 11.12
CA LEU A 179 10.76 7.58 11.31
C LEU A 179 10.67 6.29 10.48
N GLY A 180 9.52 5.61 10.48
CA GLY A 180 9.29 4.43 9.65
C GLY A 180 9.43 4.73 8.16
N PHE A 181 8.86 5.86 7.69
CA PHE A 181 9.04 6.31 6.31
C PHE A 181 10.49 6.66 5.98
N ALA A 182 11.23 7.32 6.89
CA ALA A 182 12.64 7.63 6.70
C ALA A 182 13.49 6.35 6.63
N ILE A 183 13.22 5.36 7.49
CA ILE A 183 13.87 4.05 7.47
C ILE A 183 13.57 3.33 6.15
N ALA A 184 12.30 3.33 5.70
CA ALA A 184 11.92 2.75 4.41
C ALA A 184 12.59 3.46 3.23
N ALA A 185 12.70 4.80 3.27
CA ALA A 185 13.40 5.58 2.26
C ALA A 185 14.90 5.24 2.21
N VAL A 186 15.55 5.08 3.36
CA VAL A 186 16.95 4.63 3.44
C VAL A 186 17.09 3.20 2.92
N GLY A 187 16.17 2.30 3.27
CA GLY A 187 16.15 0.94 2.73
C GLY A 187 16.08 0.91 1.20
N MET A 188 15.20 1.72 0.61
CA MET A 188 15.08 1.87 -0.83
C MET A 188 16.31 2.53 -1.47
N ALA A 189 16.84 3.60 -0.87
CA ALA A 189 18.06 4.24 -1.34
C ALA A 189 19.25 3.26 -1.28
N TRP A 190 19.31 2.38 -0.27
CA TRP A 190 20.35 1.38 -0.16
C TRP A 190 20.23 0.27 -1.22
N LEU A 191 19.01 -0.09 -1.64
CA LEU A 191 18.78 -1.00 -2.78
C LEU A 191 19.31 -0.43 -4.11
N THR A 192 19.48 0.89 -4.24
CA THR A 192 20.03 1.50 -5.46
C THR A 192 21.48 1.10 -5.75
N GLY A 193 22.24 0.72 -4.71
CA GLY A 193 23.63 0.29 -4.81
C GLY A 193 23.84 -1.14 -5.28
N ILE A 194 22.76 -1.86 -5.61
CA ILE A 194 22.82 -3.23 -6.10
C ILE A 194 23.35 -3.25 -7.55
N GLY A 195 24.40 -4.04 -7.80
CA GLY A 195 25.04 -4.17 -9.11
C GLY A 195 25.10 -5.61 -9.62
N VAL A 196 25.61 -5.78 -10.84
CA VAL A 196 25.81 -7.10 -11.48
C VAL A 196 26.85 -7.88 -10.69
N GLY A 197 26.42 -8.90 -9.94
CA GLY A 197 27.30 -9.74 -9.10
C GLY A 197 27.11 -9.59 -7.59
N SER A 198 26.20 -8.73 -7.15
CA SER A 198 25.85 -8.58 -5.74
C SER A 198 25.22 -9.86 -5.16
N SER A 199 25.81 -10.41 -4.08
CA SER A 199 25.25 -11.57 -3.38
C SER A 199 24.00 -11.20 -2.60
N TYR A 200 23.00 -12.08 -2.62
CA TYR A 200 21.73 -11.91 -1.92
C TYR A 200 21.92 -11.58 -0.42
N VAL A 201 22.86 -12.27 0.24
CA VAL A 201 23.08 -12.15 1.69
C VAL A 201 23.70 -10.80 2.08
N SER A 202 24.57 -10.24 1.25
CA SER A 202 25.28 -8.99 1.56
C SER A 202 24.60 -7.74 1.01
N ALA A 203 23.85 -7.86 -0.09
CA ALA A 203 23.35 -6.71 -0.83
C ALA A 203 21.82 -6.62 -0.95
N VAL A 204 21.08 -7.65 -0.54
CA VAL A 204 19.61 -7.65 -0.61
C VAL A 204 18.98 -7.86 0.76
N LEU A 205 19.51 -8.81 1.55
CA LEU A 205 18.93 -9.19 2.84
C LEU A 205 18.91 -8.03 3.87
N PRO A 206 20.01 -7.28 4.11
CA PRO A 206 19.97 -6.13 5.02
C PRO A 206 18.96 -5.06 4.60
N GLN A 207 18.90 -4.78 3.30
CA GLN A 207 18.06 -3.75 2.72
C GLN A 207 16.58 -4.13 2.80
N LEU A 208 16.26 -5.41 2.58
CA LEU A 208 14.93 -5.99 2.80
C LEU A 208 14.49 -5.84 4.25
N ILE A 209 15.37 -6.15 5.21
CA ILE A 209 15.06 -6.04 6.64
C ILE A 209 14.80 -4.57 7.01
N VAL A 210 15.64 -3.65 6.56
CA VAL A 210 15.49 -2.20 6.81
C VAL A 210 14.18 -1.69 6.21
N THR A 211 13.89 -2.04 4.96
CA THR A 211 12.65 -1.62 4.28
C THR A 211 11.41 -2.20 4.97
N GLY A 212 11.44 -3.49 5.31
CA GLY A 212 10.38 -4.17 6.06
C GLY A 212 10.14 -3.55 7.42
N ALA A 213 11.21 -3.24 8.17
CA ALA A 213 11.11 -2.57 9.47
C ALA A 213 10.50 -1.17 9.34
N GLY A 214 10.90 -0.39 8.33
CA GLY A 214 10.32 0.93 8.06
C GLY A 214 8.82 0.85 7.77
N LEU A 215 8.40 -0.03 6.86
CA LEU A 215 7.00 -0.25 6.53
C LEU A 215 6.19 -0.78 7.73
N GLY A 216 6.80 -1.64 8.56
CA GLY A 216 6.21 -2.16 9.78
C GLY A 216 5.94 -1.09 10.84
N LEU A 217 6.74 -0.03 10.91
CA LEU A 217 6.47 1.10 11.80
C LEU A 217 5.36 2.02 11.28
N VAL A 218 5.15 2.07 9.96
CA VAL A 218 4.17 2.96 9.32
C VAL A 218 2.77 2.35 9.30
N MET A 219 2.63 1.18 8.67
CA MET A 219 1.31 0.64 8.30
C MET A 219 0.38 0.40 9.50
N PRO A 220 0.80 -0.34 10.53
CA PRO A 220 -0.06 -0.63 11.68
C PRO A 220 -0.38 0.61 12.51
N ALA A 221 0.59 1.52 12.67
CA ALA A 221 0.38 2.78 13.39
C ALA A 221 -0.60 3.69 12.65
N ALA A 222 -0.48 3.78 11.32
CA ALA A 222 -1.42 4.54 10.50
C ALA A 222 -2.81 3.90 10.51
N MET A 223 -2.92 2.57 10.40
CA MET A 223 -4.20 1.86 10.50
C MET A 223 -4.86 2.07 11.86
N GLN A 224 -4.14 1.87 12.96
CA GLN A 224 -4.66 2.05 14.31
C GLN A 224 -5.13 3.49 14.55
N LEU A 225 -4.43 4.49 14.01
CA LEU A 225 -4.81 5.88 14.16
C LEU A 225 -5.94 6.32 13.22
N ALA A 226 -6.07 5.67 12.06
CA ALA A 226 -7.19 5.89 11.15
C ALA A 226 -8.51 5.31 11.72
N THR A 227 -8.43 4.16 12.38
CA THR A 227 -9.60 3.49 12.99
C THR A 227 -9.81 3.83 14.47
N GLY A 228 -8.80 4.39 15.13
CA GLY A 228 -8.83 4.77 16.55
C GLY A 228 -9.65 6.04 16.83
N GLY A 229 -10.35 6.03 17.98
CA GLY A 229 -11.20 7.14 18.43
C GLY A 229 -12.40 7.42 17.51
N VAL A 230 -12.75 6.49 16.63
CA VAL A 230 -13.93 6.55 15.76
C VAL A 230 -15.11 5.98 16.57
N ALA A 231 -16.27 6.64 16.53
CA ALA A 231 -17.48 6.07 17.12
C ALA A 231 -17.74 4.67 16.49
N ALA A 232 -18.26 3.71 17.26
CA ALA A 232 -18.43 2.33 16.79
C ALA A 232 -19.22 2.23 15.47
N GLU A 233 -20.16 3.15 15.25
CA GLU A 233 -20.95 3.33 14.03
C GLU A 233 -20.13 3.74 12.79
N ASP A 234 -19.02 4.46 12.98
CA ASP A 234 -18.18 5.02 11.91
C ASP A 234 -16.92 4.16 11.65
N ALA A 235 -16.63 3.17 12.49
CA ALA A 235 -15.42 2.35 12.42
C ALA A 235 -15.32 1.54 11.12
N GLY A 236 -16.47 1.04 10.62
CA GLY A 236 -16.56 0.36 9.33
C GLY A 236 -16.16 1.25 8.15
N VAL A 237 -16.61 2.51 8.17
CA VAL A 237 -16.28 3.52 7.15
C VAL A 237 -14.81 3.89 7.20
N ALA A 238 -14.24 4.07 8.38
CA ALA A 238 -12.82 4.36 8.55
C ALA A 238 -11.95 3.22 7.98
N SER A 239 -12.27 1.96 8.31
CA SER A 239 -11.58 0.78 7.78
C SER A 239 -11.72 0.63 6.26
N ALA A 240 -12.93 0.84 5.72
CA ALA A 240 -13.16 0.83 4.29
C ALA A 240 -12.35 1.91 3.57
N THR A 241 -12.23 3.10 4.16
CA THR A 241 -11.42 4.20 3.63
C THR A 241 -9.94 3.85 3.63
N VAL A 242 -9.41 3.26 4.70
CA VAL A 242 -8.02 2.76 4.74
C VAL A 242 -7.75 1.78 3.61
N ASN A 243 -8.62 0.79 3.43
CA ASN A 243 -8.48 -0.19 2.36
C ASN A 243 -8.53 0.46 0.97
N ALA A 244 -9.47 1.40 0.76
CA ALA A 244 -9.55 2.16 -0.49
C ALA A 244 -8.25 2.96 -0.76
N MET A 245 -7.72 3.66 0.24
CA MET A 245 -6.45 4.40 0.13
C MET A 245 -5.28 3.49 -0.20
N GLN A 246 -5.22 2.30 0.39
CA GLN A 246 -4.17 1.33 0.10
C GLN A 246 -4.23 0.84 -1.35
N GLN A 247 -5.43 0.52 -1.85
CA GLN A 247 -5.62 0.04 -3.22
C GLN A 247 -5.36 1.12 -4.27
N VAL A 248 -5.87 2.34 -4.03
CA VAL A 248 -5.61 3.49 -4.89
C VAL A 248 -4.11 3.82 -4.89
N GLY A 249 -3.49 3.85 -3.71
CA GLY A 249 -2.05 4.07 -3.56
C GLY A 249 -1.22 3.04 -4.32
N GLY A 250 -1.58 1.76 -4.18
CA GLY A 250 -0.94 0.66 -4.92
C GLY A 250 -1.03 0.84 -6.42
N SER A 251 -2.22 1.11 -6.96
CA SER A 251 -2.43 1.31 -8.40
C SER A 251 -1.71 2.54 -8.96
N ILE A 252 -1.72 3.66 -8.23
CA ILE A 252 -0.95 4.86 -8.60
C ILE A 252 0.55 4.54 -8.59
N GLY A 253 1.02 3.85 -7.54
CA GLY A 253 2.41 3.46 -7.39
C GLY A 253 2.90 2.54 -8.50
N THR A 254 2.12 1.51 -8.87
CA THR A 254 2.49 0.60 -9.97
C THR A 254 2.57 1.35 -11.28
N ALA A 255 1.55 2.12 -11.64
CA ALA A 255 1.50 2.84 -12.91
C ALA A 255 2.66 3.85 -13.03
N LEU A 256 2.89 4.68 -12.00
CA LEU A 256 3.96 5.66 -12.01
C LEU A 256 5.35 5.02 -12.02
N LEU A 257 5.62 4.06 -11.13
CA LEU A 257 6.93 3.44 -11.05
C LEU A 257 7.24 2.60 -12.29
N ASN A 258 6.25 1.92 -12.88
CA ASN A 258 6.43 1.20 -14.14
C ASN A 258 6.75 2.16 -15.29
N THR A 259 6.03 3.29 -15.38
CA THR A 259 6.29 4.32 -16.40
C THR A 259 7.70 4.87 -16.26
N LEU A 260 8.12 5.24 -15.04
CA LEU A 260 9.45 5.78 -14.76
C LEU A 260 10.55 4.75 -15.07
N ALA A 261 10.31 3.48 -14.73
CA ALA A 261 11.22 2.38 -15.04
C ALA A 261 11.34 2.14 -16.56
N ALA A 262 10.22 2.17 -17.29
CA ALA A 262 10.19 2.02 -18.73
C ALA A 262 10.90 3.18 -19.43
N SER A 263 10.62 4.44 -19.04
CA SER A 263 11.30 5.62 -19.57
C SER A 263 12.81 5.56 -19.34
N ALA A 264 13.25 5.15 -18.14
CA ALA A 264 14.68 5.00 -17.85
C ALA A 264 15.37 3.92 -18.71
N ALA A 265 14.67 2.81 -18.99
CA ALA A 265 15.18 1.80 -19.93
C ALA A 265 15.29 2.38 -21.35
N THR A 266 14.25 3.06 -21.84
CA THR A 266 14.23 3.66 -23.17
C THR A 266 15.33 4.72 -23.34
N ASP A 267 15.50 5.60 -22.37
CA ASP A 267 16.56 6.62 -22.36
C ASP A 267 17.95 5.99 -22.33
N TYR A 268 18.14 4.88 -21.59
CA TYR A 268 19.41 4.17 -21.57
C TYR A 268 19.75 3.47 -22.89
N LEU A 269 18.71 3.00 -23.60
CA LEU A 269 18.83 2.37 -24.92
C LEU A 269 18.99 3.39 -26.05
N ALA A 270 18.63 4.66 -25.83
CA ALA A 270 18.79 5.72 -26.80
C ALA A 270 20.27 5.89 -27.20
N GLY A 271 20.56 5.67 -28.49
CA GLY A 271 21.93 5.75 -29.03
C GLY A 271 22.80 4.51 -28.80
N LYS A 272 22.23 3.39 -28.31
CA LYS A 272 22.95 2.10 -28.16
C LYS A 272 22.32 1.00 -29.00
N ASP A 273 23.08 -0.06 -29.25
CA ASP A 273 22.58 -1.24 -29.94
C ASP A 273 21.66 -2.05 -29.03
N ALA A 274 20.35 -1.90 -29.27
CA ALA A 274 19.30 -2.58 -28.52
C ALA A 274 19.28 -4.11 -28.74
N THR A 275 20.02 -4.65 -29.72
CA THR A 275 20.10 -6.11 -29.95
C THR A 275 21.13 -6.81 -29.06
N SER A 276 22.03 -6.05 -28.42
CA SER A 276 23.02 -6.60 -27.50
C SER A 276 22.39 -6.99 -26.17
N LYS A 277 22.50 -8.28 -25.81
CA LYS A 277 22.02 -8.82 -24.51
C LYS A 277 22.62 -8.10 -23.29
N LEU A 278 23.86 -7.61 -23.40
CA LEU A 278 24.52 -6.85 -22.33
C LEU A 278 23.90 -5.46 -22.16
N VAL A 279 23.55 -4.79 -23.25
CA VAL A 279 22.91 -3.46 -23.24
C VAL A 279 21.49 -3.56 -22.68
N GLN A 280 20.74 -4.62 -23.02
CA GLN A 280 19.41 -4.87 -22.45
C GLN A 280 19.45 -5.19 -20.95
N ALA A 281 20.44 -5.97 -20.50
CA ALA A 281 20.62 -6.26 -19.07
C ALA A 281 20.97 -4.98 -18.28
N GLN A 282 21.82 -4.10 -18.83
CA GLN A 282 22.16 -2.82 -18.20
C GLN A 282 20.98 -1.84 -18.20
N ALA A 283 20.18 -1.79 -19.27
CA ALA A 283 18.95 -0.98 -19.31
C ALA A 283 17.98 -1.41 -18.20
N THR A 284 17.78 -2.72 -18.04
CA THR A 284 16.93 -3.31 -17.00
C THR A 284 17.40 -2.94 -15.59
N ILE A 285 18.72 -2.94 -15.34
CA ILE A 285 19.27 -2.52 -14.05
C ILE A 285 19.05 -1.03 -13.81
N GLN A 286 19.22 -0.19 -14.83
CA GLN A 286 18.93 1.24 -14.71
C GLN A 286 17.45 1.51 -14.41
N SER A 287 16.54 0.75 -15.01
CA SER A 287 15.11 0.79 -14.66
C SER A 287 14.88 0.49 -13.18
N TYR A 288 15.54 -0.54 -12.63
CA TYR A 288 15.41 -0.89 -11.22
C TYR A 288 16.00 0.16 -10.29
N THR A 289 17.22 0.63 -10.57
CA THR A 289 17.86 1.70 -9.79
C THR A 289 17.03 2.98 -9.79
N THR A 290 16.45 3.34 -10.93
CA THR A 290 15.57 4.50 -11.06
C THR A 290 14.28 4.30 -10.25
N ALA A 291 13.63 3.14 -10.36
CA ALA A 291 12.43 2.83 -9.59
C ALA A 291 12.70 2.86 -8.07
N PHE A 292 13.86 2.37 -7.61
CA PHE A 292 14.25 2.43 -6.21
C PHE A 292 14.50 3.88 -5.74
N TRP A 293 15.13 4.73 -6.55
CA TRP A 293 15.28 6.15 -6.24
C TRP A 293 13.96 6.89 -6.12
N TRP A 294 13.03 6.65 -7.06
CA TRP A 294 11.70 7.25 -7.00
C TRP A 294 10.89 6.74 -5.82
N SER A 295 11.00 5.45 -5.49
CA SER A 295 10.38 4.89 -4.29
C SER A 295 10.97 5.47 -3.01
N ALA A 296 12.30 5.68 -2.96
CA ALA A 296 12.95 6.35 -1.84
C ALA A 296 12.46 7.80 -1.70
N GLY A 297 12.32 8.53 -2.82
CA GLY A 297 11.74 9.86 -2.87
C GLY A 297 10.28 9.88 -2.38
N LEU A 298 9.47 8.92 -2.83
CA LEU A 298 8.07 8.75 -2.40
C LEU A 298 7.97 8.54 -0.89
N PHE A 299 8.81 7.67 -0.32
CA PHE A 299 8.87 7.47 1.13
C PHE A 299 9.42 8.69 1.88
N ALA A 300 10.41 9.40 1.33
CA ALA A 300 10.92 10.64 1.92
C ALA A 300 9.84 11.73 1.96
N VAL A 301 9.07 11.90 0.88
CA VAL A 301 7.89 12.77 0.85
C VAL A 301 6.85 12.31 1.88
N GLY A 302 6.62 11.00 1.99
CA GLY A 302 5.79 10.41 3.05
C GLY A 302 6.25 10.78 4.45
N ALA A 303 7.56 10.75 4.71
CA ALA A 303 8.13 11.14 6.00
C ALA A 303 7.83 12.62 6.31
N VAL A 304 8.04 13.51 5.33
CA VAL A 304 7.78 14.95 5.50
C VAL A 304 6.29 15.22 5.72
N ILE A 305 5.43 14.63 4.89
CA ILE A 305 3.97 14.79 5.00
C ILE A 305 3.49 14.27 6.36
N ALA A 306 3.92 13.08 6.77
CA ALA A 306 3.57 12.51 8.07
C ALA A 306 4.06 13.42 9.20
N PHE A 307 5.28 13.94 9.15
CA PHE A 307 5.84 14.80 10.19
C PHE A 307 5.09 16.13 10.34
N VAL A 308 4.70 16.72 9.21
CA VAL A 308 3.95 17.99 9.17
C VAL A 308 2.50 17.78 9.59
N LEU A 309 1.84 16.71 9.13
CA LEU A 309 0.41 16.53 9.35
C LEU A 309 0.08 15.92 10.71
N PHE A 310 0.81 14.92 11.21
CA PHE A 310 0.49 14.32 12.50
C PHE A 310 0.58 15.34 13.64
N ARG A 311 -0.44 15.39 14.50
CA ARG A 311 -0.44 16.23 15.71
C ARG A 311 0.46 15.63 16.78
N ARG A 312 1.05 16.50 17.61
CA ARG A 312 1.80 16.08 18.82
C ARG A 312 0.78 15.63 19.87
N GLY A 313 1.05 14.50 20.51
CA GLY A 313 0.21 13.94 21.57
C GLY A 313 0.17 12.42 21.49
N VAL A 314 0.24 11.75 22.64
CA VAL A 314 -0.09 10.33 22.76
C VAL A 314 -1.61 10.23 22.52
N PRO A 315 -2.10 9.35 21.63
CA PRO A 315 -3.52 9.10 21.54
C PRO A 315 -4.02 8.69 22.91
N GLU A 316 -4.87 9.49 23.55
CA GLU A 316 -5.61 9.07 24.73
C GLU A 316 -6.47 7.88 24.29
N GLN A 317 -6.06 6.67 24.68
CA GLN A 317 -6.99 5.55 24.67
C GLN A 317 -8.06 5.92 25.69
N ASP A 318 -9.26 6.20 25.22
CA ASP A 318 -10.41 6.42 26.08
C ASP A 318 -10.49 5.26 27.07
N ALA A 319 -10.24 5.54 28.36
CA ALA A 319 -10.30 4.54 29.43
C ALA A 319 -11.71 3.94 29.59
N ASN A 320 -12.71 4.56 28.95
CA ASN A 320 -14.11 4.15 28.91
C ASN A 320 -14.52 3.49 27.58
N ALA A 321 -13.62 3.36 26.60
CA ALA A 321 -13.90 2.58 25.40
C ALA A 321 -14.05 1.11 25.80
N ALA A 322 -15.20 0.51 25.50
CA ALA A 322 -15.46 -0.90 25.79
C ALA A 322 -14.28 -1.76 25.33
N PRO A 323 -13.83 -2.74 26.13
CA PRO A 323 -12.66 -3.54 25.82
C PRO A 323 -12.85 -4.14 24.43
N VAL A 324 -11.95 -3.80 23.52
CA VAL A 324 -11.90 -4.40 22.20
C VAL A 324 -11.55 -5.87 22.45
N VAL A 325 -12.56 -6.73 22.42
CA VAL A 325 -12.37 -8.16 22.59
C VAL A 325 -11.56 -8.62 21.37
N HIS A 326 -10.26 -8.83 21.57
CA HIS A 326 -9.47 -9.63 20.66
C HIS A 326 -10.01 -11.06 20.79
N MET A 327 -11.00 -11.41 19.95
CA MET A 327 -11.33 -12.81 19.65
C MET A 327 -10.38 -13.32 18.58
#